data_AF-A0A2T2S518-F1
#
_entry.id   AF-A0A2T2S518-F1
#
_cell.length_a   1.000
_cell.length_b   1.000
_cell.length_c   1.000
_cell.angle_alpha   90.00
_cell.angle_beta   90.00
_cell.angle_gamma   90.00
#
_symmetry.space_group_name_H-M   'P 1'
#
loop_
_entity.id
_entity.type
_entity.pdbx_description
1 polymer ?
#
loop_
_entity_poly.entity_id
_entity_poly.type
_entity_poly.pdbx_seq_one_letter_code
_entity_poly.pdbx_strand_id
1 'polypeptide(L)' 'MRTLDAIRAQLQAEVPTLRERYNVERLSICGSYGRGEQTEDSDLDLLVTFTETPGLIAFVGLEHYLEG' A
#
# COMPACT_ATOMS: atom_id res chain seq x y z
N MET A 1 14.25 11.24 -2.81
CA MET A 1 13.58 10.22 -1.99
C MET A 1 12.40 10.86 -1.23
N ARG A 2 11.18 10.31 -1.31
CA ARG A 2 10.08 10.75 -0.43
C ARG A 2 10.38 10.28 1.00
N THR A 3 10.03 11.09 2.01
CA THR A 3 10.18 10.66 3.41
C THR A 3 9.13 9.62 3.76
N LEU A 4 9.42 8.75 4.74
CA LEU A 4 8.45 7.76 5.23
C LEU A 4 7.14 8.41 5.68
N ASP A 5 7.22 9.60 6.30
CA ASP A 5 6.04 10.36 6.71
C ASP A 5 5.20 10.85 5.52
N ALA A 6 5.84 11.29 4.43
CA ALA A 6 5.14 11.68 3.21
C ALA A 6 4.44 10.48 2.56
N ILE A 7 5.09 9.32 2.53
CA ILE A 7 4.49 8.06 2.04
C ILE A 7 3.28 7.70 2.90
N ARG A 8 3.41 7.73 4.23
CA ARG A 8 2.31 7.43 5.15
C ARG A 8 1.13 8.38 4.95
N ALA A 9 1.39 9.68 4.80
CA ALA A 9 0.33 10.67 4.57
C ALA A 9 -0.41 10.41 3.25
N GLN A 10 0.31 10.07 2.18
CA GLN A 10 -0.29 9.71 0.89
C GLN A 10 -1.14 8.44 1.02
N LEU A 11 -0.61 7.37 1.63
CA LEU A 11 -1.36 6.14 1.84
C LEU A 11 -2.62 6.36 2.69
N GLN A 12 -2.57 7.22 3.70
CA GLN A 12 -3.74 7.58 4.51
C GLN A 12 -4.81 8.32 3.71
N ALA A 13 -4.43 9.16 2.76
CA ALA A 13 -5.37 9.84 1.86
C ALA A 13 -6.07 8.85 0.92
N GLU A 14 -5.40 7.76 0.55
CA GLU A 14 -5.96 6.71 -0.32
C GLU A 14 -6.88 5.72 0.40
N VAL A 15 -6.78 5.58 1.73
CA VAL A 15 -7.56 4.59 2.52
C VAL A 15 -9.06 4.58 2.18
N PRO A 16 -9.77 5.71 2.03
CA PRO A 16 -11.18 5.70 1.62
C PRO A 16 -11.40 5.01 0.27
N THR A 17 -10.59 5.34 -0.74
CA THR A 17 -10.67 4.73 -2.08
C THR A 17 -10.34 3.24 -2.01
N LEU A 18 -9.32 2.86 -1.25
CA LEU A 18 -8.91 1.47 -1.10
C LEU A 18 -9.99 0.62 -0.41
N ARG A 19 -10.69 1.19 0.56
CA ARG A 19 -11.84 0.56 1.23
C ARG A 19 -13.00 0.36 0.27
N GLU A 20 -13.41 1.43 -0.41
CA GLU A 20 -14.62 1.42 -1.24
C GLU A 20 -14.44 0.59 -2.52
N ARG A 21 -13.27 0.66 -3.16
CA ARG A 21 -13.04 0.03 -4.47
C ARG A 21 -12.41 -1.36 -4.38
N TYR A 22 -11.64 -1.63 -3.35
CA TYR A 22 -10.81 -2.84 -3.26
C TYR A 22 -11.03 -3.67 -1.99
N ASN A 23 -12.01 -3.31 -1.14
CA ASN A 23 -12.29 -4.00 0.13
C ASN A 23 -11.08 -4.07 1.08
N VAL A 24 -10.19 -3.08 1.03
CA VAL A 24 -9.01 -3.04 1.90
C VAL A 24 -9.44 -2.62 3.31
N GLU A 25 -9.27 -3.50 4.28
CA GLU A 25 -9.51 -3.21 5.70
C GLU A 25 -8.35 -2.40 6.31
N ARG A 26 -7.12 -2.89 6.05
CA ARG A 26 -5.88 -2.38 6.63
C ARG A 26 -4.78 -2.41 5.59
N LEU A 27 -3.96 -1.35 5.62
CA LEU A 27 -2.73 -1.23 4.87
C LEU A 27 -1.58 -1.00 5.85
N SER A 28 -0.42 -1.60 5.61
CA SER A 28 0.77 -1.42 6.45
C SER A 28 2.03 -1.47 5.61
N ILE A 29 2.97 -0.58 5.91
CA ILE A 29 4.30 -0.59 5.29
C ILE A 29 5.10 -1.72 5.92
N CYS A 30 5.71 -2.56 5.09
CA CYS A 30 6.58 -3.64 5.54
C CYS A 30 7.95 -3.54 4.83
N GLY A 31 8.68 -4.65 4.76
CA GLY A 31 9.98 -4.65 4.08
C GLY A 31 11.01 -3.74 4.74
N SER A 32 11.92 -3.21 3.92
CA SER A 32 13.01 -2.32 4.36
C SER A 32 12.49 -1.03 5.00
N TYR A 33 11.44 -0.43 4.44
CA TYR A 33 10.78 0.75 4.99
C TYR A 33 10.13 0.49 6.36
N GLY A 34 9.58 -0.71 6.58
CA GLY A 34 9.03 -1.13 7.87
C GLY A 34 10.11 -1.30 8.96
N ARG A 35 11.36 -1.57 8.57
CA ARG A 35 12.50 -1.76 9.49
C ARG A 35 13.41 -0.53 9.62
N GLY A 36 13.20 0.50 8.80
CA GLY A 36 14.10 1.67 8.74
C GLY A 36 15.42 1.39 8.02
N GLU A 37 15.47 0.34 7.20
CA GLU A 37 16.65 -0.13 6.45
C GLU A 37 16.60 0.24 4.96
N GLN A 38 15.64 1.08 4.56
CA GLN A 38 15.47 1.47 3.16
C GLN A 38 16.66 2.28 2.64
N THR A 39 16.99 2.06 1.38
CA THR A 39 17.98 2.81 0.60
C THR A 39 17.29 3.57 -0.53
N GLU A 40 18.04 4.33 -1.32
CA GLU A 40 17.49 5.06 -2.47
C GLU A 40 16.92 4.12 -3.55
N ASP A 41 17.40 2.88 -3.63
CA ASP A 41 16.98 1.86 -4.59
C ASP A 41 15.94 0.88 -4.01
N SER A 42 15.42 1.14 -2.80
CA SER A 42 14.47 0.23 -2.15
C SER A 42 13.05 0.39 -2.67
N ASP A 43 12.42 -0.75 -2.97
CA ASP A 43 10.98 -0.82 -3.24
C ASP A 43 10.14 -0.55 -1.98
N LEU A 44 8.91 -0.09 -2.17
CA LEU A 44 7.94 0.09 -1.10
C LEU A 44 7.07 -1.18 -0.98
N ASP A 45 7.36 -2.00 0.02
CA ASP A 45 6.54 -3.17 0.31
C ASP A 45 5.31 -2.82 1.17
N LEU A 46 4.15 -3.32 0.77
CA LEU A 46 2.88 -3.13 1.48
C LEU A 46 2.24 -4.46 1.84
N LEU A 47 1.77 -4.57 3.07
CA LEU A 47 0.87 -5.63 3.52
C LEU A 47 -0.57 -5.10 3.53
N VAL A 48 -1.44 -5.83 2.86
CA VAL A 48 -2.86 -5.49 2.72
C VAL A 48 -3.70 -6.57 3.40
N THR A 49 -4.63 -6.15 4.26
CA THR A 49 -5.69 -7.01 4.79
C THR A 49 -6.99 -6.60 4.13
N PHE A 50 -7.75 -7.59 3.65
CA PHE A 50 -9.03 -7.35 2.99
C PHE A 50 -10.18 -7.80 3.87
N THR A 51 -11.29 -7.05 3.84
CA THR A 51 -12.55 -7.45 4.50
C THR A 51 -13.18 -8.66 3.80
N GLU A 52 -12.92 -8.81 2.50
CA GLU A 52 -13.32 -9.94 1.67
C GLU A 52 -12.16 -10.32 0.75
N THR A 53 -11.90 -11.62 0.56
CA THR A 53 -10.80 -12.08 -0.29
C THR A 53 -11.04 -11.63 -1.74
N PRO A 54 -10.15 -10.81 -2.34
CA PRO A 54 -10.33 -10.34 -3.70
C PRO A 54 -10.06 -11.47 -4.70
N GLY A 55 -10.73 -11.42 -5.85
CA GLY A 55 -10.30 -12.19 -7.02
C GLY A 55 -8.99 -11.64 -7.61
N LEU A 56 -8.30 -12.43 -8.43
CA LEU A 56 -7.00 -12.08 -9.01
C LEU A 56 -7.01 -10.74 -9.77
N ILE A 57 -8.05 -10.47 -10.56
CA ILE A 57 -8.17 -9.21 -11.33
C ILE A 57 -8.27 -8.00 -10.41
N ALA A 58 -9.03 -8.10 -9.32
CA ALA A 58 -9.17 -7.01 -8.35
C ALA A 58 -7.86 -6.80 -7.57
N PHE A 59 -7.15 -7.89 -7.25
CA PHE A 59 -5.86 -7.85 -6.57
C PHE A 59 -4.78 -7.16 -7.43
N VAL A 60 -4.64 -7.56 -8.70
CA VAL A 60 -3.71 -6.90 -9.65
C VAL A 60 -4.14 -5.47 -9.96
N GLY A 61 -5.45 -5.20 -10.01
CA GLY A 61 -5.97 -3.84 -10.17
C GLY A 61 -5.60 -2.92 -9.00
N LEU A 62 -5.56 -3.45 -7.77
CA LEU A 62 -5.07 -2.71 -6.60
C LEU A 62 -3.58 -2.39 -6.71
N GLU A 63 -2.76 -3.35 -7.12
CA GLU A 63 -1.32 -3.14 -7.36
C GLU A 63 -1.11 -2.01 -8.37
N HIS A 64 -1.71 -2.09 -9.56
CA HIS A 64 -1.60 -1.04 -10.58
C HIS A 64 -2.14 0.32 -10.13
N TYR A 65 -3.15 0.34 -9.25
CA TYR A 65 -3.66 1.58 -8.68
C TYR A 65 -2.65 2.25 -7.74
N LEU A 66 -1.88 1.47 -6.98
CA LEU A 66 -0.90 1.97 -6.02
C LEU A 66 0.43 2.37 -6.69
N GLU A 67 0.75 1.79 -7.85
CA GLU A 67 1.93 2.14 -8.65
C GLU A 67 1.77 3.44 -9.46
N GLY A 68 0.52 3.84 -9.78
CA GLY A 68 0.19 5.02 -10.59
C GLY A 68 0.24 6.34 -9.83
#